data_AF-A0A3D8S9Z8-F1
#
_entry.id   AF-A0A3D8S9Z8-F1
#
_cell.length_a   1.000
_cell.length_b   1.000
_cell.length_c   1.000
_cell.angle_alpha   90.00
_cell.angle_beta   90.00
_cell.angle_gamma   90.00
#
_symmetry.space_group_name_H-M   'P 1'
#
loop_
_entity.id
_entity.type
_entity.pdbx_description
1 polymer ?
#
loop_
_entity_poly.entity_id
_entity_poly.type
_entity_poly.pdbx_seq_one_letter_code
_entity_poly.pdbx_strand_id
1 'polypeptide(L)'
;MGATHAENFQDSFAFRIDDQTLIPKELLSSQEVRYQDWFRKFYPQLWDVYSGGQYLAGDYLTAASSNMIHIDLRFHLSHCVLALRRYWDAKETGKHVCPRDLDPGHIGHCLNALDEWAFPEDGVSPKHNVWLEWVTQVCEYDVSRIR
;
A
#
# COMPACT_ATOMS: atom_id res chain seq x y z
N MET A 1 14.14 4.36 -26.17
CA MET A 1 12.87 5.13 -26.23
C MET A 1 11.95 4.75 -25.05
N GLY A 2 12.45 4.78 -23.80
CA GLY A 2 11.70 4.30 -22.62
C GLY A 2 11.36 5.38 -21.57
N ALA A 3 11.94 6.58 -21.67
CA ALA A 3 11.77 7.63 -20.66
C ALA A 3 10.41 8.34 -20.73
N THR A 4 9.86 8.54 -21.93
CA THR A 4 8.68 9.38 -22.15
C THR A 4 7.37 8.80 -21.60
N HIS A 5 7.27 7.48 -21.44
CA HIS A 5 6.08 6.85 -20.85
C HIS A 5 6.13 6.80 -19.32
N ALA A 6 7.31 6.61 -18.74
CA ALA A 6 7.50 6.60 -17.29
C ALA A 6 7.31 7.99 -16.67
N GLU A 7 7.84 9.04 -17.33
CA GLU A 7 7.69 10.44 -16.90
C GLU A 7 6.20 10.86 -16.88
N ASN A 8 5.45 10.57 -17.94
CA ASN A 8 4.01 10.86 -18.00
C ASN A 8 3.20 10.13 -16.91
N PHE A 9 3.61 8.91 -16.53
CA PHE A 9 2.93 8.13 -15.49
C PHE A 9 3.24 8.69 -14.09
N GLN A 10 4.49 9.10 -13.83
CA GLN A 10 4.89 9.73 -12.59
C GLN A 10 4.30 11.12 -12.41
N ASP A 11 3.89 11.80 -13.49
CA ASP A 11 3.18 13.07 -13.42
C ASP A 11 1.73 12.90 -12.94
N SER A 12 1.07 11.81 -13.34
CA SER A 12 -0.36 11.57 -13.09
C SER A 12 -0.63 10.70 -11.86
N PHE A 13 0.28 9.77 -11.55
CA PHE A 13 0.15 8.83 -10.45
C PHE A 13 1.22 9.05 -9.39
N ALA A 14 0.87 8.76 -8.16
CA ALA A 14 1.79 8.62 -7.06
C ALA A 14 1.75 7.17 -6.56
N PHE A 15 2.86 6.75 -5.98
CA PHE A 15 3.03 5.40 -5.47
C PHE A 15 2.89 5.39 -3.96
N ARG A 16 1.96 4.58 -3.46
CA ARG A 16 1.82 4.31 -2.04
C ARG A 16 2.87 3.28 -1.65
N ILE A 17 3.83 3.68 -0.82
CA ILE A 17 4.97 2.85 -0.40
C ILE A 17 4.52 1.68 0.46
N ASP A 18 3.47 1.86 1.28
CA ASP A 18 3.01 0.84 2.21
C ASP A 18 2.32 -0.34 1.53
N ASP A 19 1.74 -0.14 0.34
CA ASP A 19 0.95 -1.17 -0.34
C ASP A 19 1.19 -1.29 -1.86
N GLN A 20 2.12 -0.50 -2.41
CA GLN A 20 2.45 -0.40 -3.84
C GLN A 20 1.26 -0.12 -4.75
N THR A 21 0.32 0.67 -4.29
CA THR A 21 -0.76 1.12 -5.16
C THR A 21 -0.34 2.37 -5.91
N LEU A 22 -0.42 2.34 -7.23
CA LEU A 22 -0.39 3.53 -8.07
C LEU A 22 -1.76 4.20 -7.99
N ILE A 23 -1.80 5.37 -7.36
CA ILE A 23 -3.00 6.16 -7.15
C ILE A 23 -2.91 7.47 -7.94
N PRO A 24 -3.97 7.91 -8.63
CA PRO A 24 -3.99 9.24 -9.24
C PRO A 24 -3.71 10.31 -8.18
N LYS A 25 -2.81 11.26 -8.48
CA LYS A 25 -2.33 12.25 -7.49
C LYS A 25 -3.45 13.10 -6.92
N GLU A 26 -4.48 13.37 -7.70
CA GLU A 26 -5.68 14.11 -7.29
C GLU A 26 -6.49 13.39 -6.20
N LEU A 27 -6.28 12.08 -6.01
CA LEU A 27 -6.94 11.30 -4.95
C LEU A 27 -6.09 11.21 -3.68
N LEU A 28 -4.85 11.73 -3.66
CA LEU A 28 -4.02 11.78 -2.46
C LEU A 28 -4.45 12.92 -1.54
N SER A 29 -4.98 12.56 -0.37
CA SER A 29 -5.24 13.52 0.69
C SER A 29 -3.93 14.02 1.31
N SER A 30 -3.96 15.20 1.93
CA SER A 30 -2.80 15.72 2.68
C SER A 30 -2.38 14.81 3.84
N GLN A 31 -3.35 14.08 4.41
CA GLN A 31 -3.08 13.08 5.43
C GLN A 31 -2.34 11.87 4.85
N GLU A 32 -2.77 11.39 3.68
CA GLU A 32 -2.11 10.28 2.98
C GLU A 32 -0.66 10.66 2.63
N VAL A 33 -0.43 11.86 2.08
CA VAL A 33 0.92 12.37 1.79
C VAL A 33 1.82 12.33 3.03
N ARG A 34 1.32 12.78 4.19
CA ARG A 34 2.08 12.74 5.45
C ARG A 34 2.50 11.31 5.84
N TYR A 35 1.64 10.32 5.63
CA TYR A 35 2.00 8.93 5.93
C TYR A 35 2.98 8.36 4.92
N GLN A 36 2.83 8.67 3.63
CA GLN A 36 3.79 8.25 2.60
C GLN A 36 5.18 8.85 2.83
N ASP A 37 5.27 10.11 3.25
CA ASP A 37 6.53 10.72 3.66
C ASP A 37 7.17 10.01 4.86
N TRP A 38 6.35 9.54 5.79
CA TRP A 38 6.82 8.72 6.91
C TRP A 38 7.39 7.38 6.43
N PHE A 39 6.67 6.65 5.57
CA PHE A 39 7.19 5.40 5.00
C PHE A 39 8.48 5.61 4.22
N ARG A 40 8.57 6.67 3.43
CA ARG A 40 9.78 7.04 2.70
C ARG A 40 10.98 7.26 3.62
N LYS A 41 10.76 7.90 4.78
CA LYS A 41 11.81 8.17 5.76
C LYS A 41 12.33 6.90 6.44
N PHE A 42 11.45 5.94 6.75
CA PHE A 42 11.79 4.75 7.53
C PHE A 42 12.11 3.51 6.69
N TYR A 43 11.64 3.48 5.43
CA TYR A 43 11.85 2.38 4.49
C TYR A 43 12.31 2.91 3.12
N PRO A 44 13.43 3.65 3.05
CA PRO A 44 13.90 4.27 1.81
C PRO A 44 14.16 3.25 0.69
N GLN A 45 14.53 2.02 1.04
CA GLN A 45 14.74 0.94 0.06
C GLN A 45 13.48 0.59 -0.76
N LEU A 46 12.29 0.84 -0.21
CA LEU A 46 11.03 0.64 -0.93
C LEU A 46 10.72 1.81 -1.86
N TRP A 47 11.22 3.00 -1.53
CA TRP A 47 11.18 4.16 -2.41
C TRP A 47 12.16 4.03 -3.59
N ASP A 48 13.28 3.35 -3.40
CA ASP A 48 14.26 3.10 -4.47
C ASP A 48 13.65 2.30 -5.63
N VAL A 49 12.78 1.33 -5.33
CA VAL A 49 11.97 0.58 -6.32
C VAL A 49 11.11 1.53 -7.16
N TYR A 50 10.48 2.51 -6.52
CA TYR A 50 9.68 3.52 -7.21
C TYR A 50 10.55 4.49 -8.03
N SER A 51 11.57 5.08 -7.42
CA SER A 51 12.43 6.06 -8.09
C SER A 51 13.23 5.46 -9.25
N GLY A 52 13.55 4.17 -9.21
CA GLY A 52 14.19 3.44 -10.29
C GLY A 52 13.24 3.01 -11.42
N GLY A 53 11.94 3.27 -11.32
CA GLY A 53 10.94 2.91 -12.33
C GLY A 53 10.67 1.40 -12.44
N GLN A 54 11.16 0.60 -11.50
CA GLN A 54 11.11 -0.86 -11.55
C GLN A 54 9.67 -1.38 -11.51
N TYR A 55 8.78 -0.67 -10.81
CA TYR A 55 7.34 -0.94 -10.73
C TYR A 55 6.58 -0.86 -12.08
N LEU A 56 7.19 -0.29 -13.13
CA LEU A 56 6.63 -0.25 -14.48
C LEU A 56 7.16 -1.39 -15.39
N ALA A 57 8.13 -2.16 -14.90
CA ALA A 57 8.62 -3.31 -15.64
C ALA A 57 7.57 -4.43 -15.64
N GLY A 58 7.42 -5.10 -16.79
CA GLY A 58 6.34 -6.08 -16.99
C GLY A 58 6.41 -7.27 -16.03
N ASP A 59 7.60 -7.65 -15.60
CA ASP A 59 7.84 -8.64 -14.55
C ASP A 59 7.38 -8.12 -13.18
N TYR A 60 7.58 -6.86 -12.84
CA TYR A 60 7.10 -6.29 -11.57
C TYR A 60 5.58 -6.29 -11.42
N LEU A 61 4.86 -6.17 -12.56
CA LEU A 61 3.40 -6.23 -12.61
C LEU A 61 2.83 -7.66 -12.67
N THR A 62 3.63 -8.65 -13.10
CA THR A 62 3.14 -10.01 -13.41
C THR A 62 3.87 -11.15 -12.68
N ALA A 63 5.04 -10.90 -12.10
CA ALA A 63 5.90 -11.87 -11.42
C ALA A 63 6.08 -11.44 -9.97
N ALA A 64 5.29 -12.07 -9.11
CA ALA A 64 5.22 -11.75 -7.70
C ALA A 64 6.49 -12.23 -6.93
N SER A 65 7.16 -13.29 -7.41
CA SER A 65 8.31 -13.92 -6.75
C SER A 65 9.64 -13.14 -6.82
N SER A 66 9.77 -12.15 -7.72
CA SER A 66 10.97 -11.29 -7.79
C SER A 66 10.93 -10.10 -6.82
N ASN A 67 9.78 -9.87 -6.16
CA ASN A 67 9.50 -8.64 -5.42
C ASN A 67 9.32 -8.91 -3.91
N MET A 68 10.13 -9.81 -3.35
CA MET A 68 10.05 -10.13 -1.94
C MET A 68 10.59 -8.96 -1.10
N ILE A 69 9.74 -8.42 -0.22
CA ILE A 69 10.16 -7.40 0.73
C ILE A 69 10.18 -7.93 2.15
N HIS A 70 11.23 -7.57 2.86
CA HIS A 70 11.32 -7.82 4.28
C HIS A 70 10.54 -6.75 5.03
N ILE A 71 9.42 -7.14 5.64
CA ILE A 71 8.64 -6.26 6.51
C ILE A 71 8.90 -6.61 7.97
N ASP A 72 9.22 -5.59 8.75
CA ASP A 72 9.26 -5.69 10.20
C ASP A 72 7.88 -5.37 10.80
N LEU A 73 7.76 -5.58 12.11
CA LEU A 73 6.55 -5.25 12.87
C LEU A 73 6.12 -3.79 12.69
N ARG A 74 7.08 -2.86 12.61
CA ARG A 74 6.77 -1.43 12.49
C ARG A 74 6.10 -1.14 11.15
N PHE A 75 6.58 -1.74 10.07
CA PHE A 75 6.01 -1.60 8.73
C PHE A 75 4.59 -2.12 8.72
N HIS A 76 4.40 -3.36 9.19
CA HIS A 76 3.11 -4.02 9.15
C HIS A 76 2.07 -3.29 10.02
N LEU A 77 2.43 -2.88 11.24
CA LEU A 77 1.55 -2.08 12.10
C LEU A 77 1.11 -0.79 11.42
N SER A 78 2.06 -0.07 10.82
CA SER A 78 1.78 1.22 10.17
C SER A 78 0.91 1.03 8.94
N HIS A 79 1.15 -0.03 8.17
CA HIS A 79 0.35 -0.41 7.00
C HIS A 79 -1.08 -0.77 7.40
N CYS A 80 -1.27 -1.65 8.39
CA CYS A 80 -2.61 -2.04 8.84
C CYS A 80 -3.42 -0.85 9.36
N VAL A 81 -2.81 0.04 10.16
CA VAL A 81 -3.49 1.26 10.62
C VAL A 81 -3.92 2.13 9.44
N LEU A 82 -3.08 2.26 8.42
CA LEU A 82 -3.38 3.10 7.26
C LEU A 82 -4.43 2.47 6.34
N ALA A 83 -4.37 1.15 6.10
CA ALA A 83 -5.39 0.41 5.38
C ALA A 83 -6.78 0.57 6.03
N LEU A 84 -6.86 0.46 7.36
CA LEU A 84 -8.12 0.66 8.09
C LEU A 84 -8.62 2.10 8.05
N ARG A 85 -7.73 3.09 8.09
CA ARG A 85 -8.10 4.50 7.89
C ARG A 85 -8.69 4.73 6.49
N ARG A 86 -8.05 4.19 5.45
CA ARG A 86 -8.55 4.29 4.07
C ARG A 86 -9.92 3.62 3.91
N TYR A 87 -10.09 2.44 4.49
CA TYR A 87 -11.38 1.76 4.52
C TYR A 87 -12.46 2.62 5.20
N TRP A 88 -12.15 3.18 6.38
CA TRP A 88 -13.05 4.07 7.10
C TRP A 88 -13.42 5.29 6.26
N ASP A 89 -12.43 6.01 5.71
CA ASP A 89 -12.66 7.20 4.91
C ASP A 89 -13.48 6.89 3.64
N ALA A 90 -13.21 5.76 2.99
CA ALA A 90 -13.96 5.28 1.83
C ALA A 90 -15.42 4.98 2.18
N LYS A 91 -15.68 4.37 3.34
CA LYS A 91 -17.03 4.08 3.84
C LYS A 91 -17.80 5.34 4.24
N GLU A 92 -17.15 6.26 4.95
CA GLU A 92 -17.82 7.46 5.47
C GLU A 92 -18.08 8.51 4.39
N THR A 93 -17.16 8.65 3.44
CA THR A 93 -17.24 9.72 2.44
C THR A 93 -17.80 9.26 1.11
N GLY A 94 -17.71 7.96 0.81
CA GLY A 94 -17.96 7.42 -0.51
C GLY A 94 -17.02 8.03 -1.57
N LYS A 95 -15.92 8.68 -1.20
CA LYS A 95 -14.94 9.25 -2.13
C LYS A 95 -13.66 8.43 -2.03
N HIS A 96 -12.90 8.39 -3.13
CA HIS A 96 -11.58 7.75 -3.19
C HIS A 96 -11.58 6.25 -2.86
N VAL A 97 -12.31 5.47 -3.66
CA VAL A 97 -12.35 4.02 -3.55
C VAL A 97 -11.33 3.40 -4.49
N CYS A 98 -10.17 3.03 -3.97
CA CYS A 98 -9.33 2.03 -4.65
C CYS A 98 -9.85 0.64 -4.29
N PRO A 99 -9.93 -0.33 -5.23
CA PRO A 99 -10.41 -1.68 -4.92
C PRO A 99 -9.70 -2.33 -3.72
N ARG A 100 -8.39 -2.07 -3.57
CA ARG A 100 -7.58 -2.55 -2.45
C ARG A 100 -8.00 -2.03 -1.08
N ASP A 101 -8.53 -0.81 -1.03
CA ASP A 101 -8.94 -0.15 0.22
C ASP A 101 -10.28 -0.69 0.73
N LEU A 102 -11.06 -1.36 -0.14
CA LEU A 102 -12.33 -2.01 0.20
C LEU A 102 -12.25 -3.55 0.17
N ASP A 103 -11.10 -4.13 -0.12
CA ASP A 103 -10.96 -5.58 -0.21
C ASP A 103 -11.22 -6.24 1.16
N PRO A 104 -12.29 -7.05 1.32
CA PRO A 104 -12.65 -7.61 2.61
C PRO A 104 -11.57 -8.53 3.19
N GLY A 105 -10.83 -9.22 2.32
CA GLY A 105 -9.72 -10.08 2.73
C GLY A 105 -8.58 -9.28 3.34
N HIS A 106 -8.18 -8.18 2.69
CA HIS A 106 -7.15 -7.27 3.15
C HIS A 106 -7.52 -6.59 4.47
N ILE A 107 -8.77 -6.11 4.59
CA ILE A 107 -9.26 -5.47 5.83
C ILE A 107 -9.37 -6.49 6.97
N GLY A 108 -9.89 -7.69 6.69
CA GLY A 108 -9.94 -8.79 7.66
C GLY A 108 -8.55 -9.18 8.16
N HIS A 109 -7.58 -9.32 7.25
CA HIS A 109 -6.18 -9.57 7.58
C HIS A 109 -5.61 -8.49 8.50
N CYS A 110 -5.81 -7.21 8.17
CA CYS A 110 -5.32 -6.10 8.98
C CYS A 110 -5.93 -6.09 10.39
N LEU A 111 -7.24 -6.35 10.52
CA LEU A 111 -7.90 -6.43 11.82
C LEU A 111 -7.35 -7.60 12.64
N ASN A 112 -7.23 -8.79 12.05
CA ASN A 112 -6.71 -9.97 12.74
C ASN A 112 -5.27 -9.76 13.21
N ALA A 113 -4.41 -9.16 12.38
CA ALA A 113 -3.02 -8.88 12.75
C ALA A 113 -2.94 -7.90 13.94
N LEU A 114 -3.78 -6.85 13.95
CA LEU A 114 -3.84 -5.92 15.07
C LEU A 114 -4.42 -6.58 16.33
N ASP A 115 -5.40 -7.45 16.19
CA ASP A 115 -6.00 -8.23 17.29
C ASP A 115 -4.96 -9.16 17.94
N GLU A 116 -4.21 -9.91 17.14
CA GLU A 116 -3.13 -10.79 17.62
C GLU A 116 -2.03 -10.02 18.38
N TRP A 117 -1.70 -8.80 17.95
CA TRP A 117 -0.72 -7.97 18.66
C TRP A 117 -1.28 -7.33 19.93
N ALA A 118 -2.55 -6.94 19.93
CA ALA A 118 -3.20 -6.32 21.07
C ALA A 118 -3.60 -7.33 22.16
N PHE A 119 -3.97 -8.55 21.76
CA PHE A 119 -4.52 -9.60 22.61
C PHE A 119 -3.82 -10.96 22.37
N PRO A 120 -2.51 -11.08 22.61
CA PRO A 120 -1.80 -12.34 22.41
C PRO A 120 -2.29 -13.43 23.38
N GLU A 121 -2.64 -14.62 22.87
CA GLU A 121 -3.21 -15.73 23.66
C GLU A 121 -2.29 -16.18 24.81
N ASP A 122 -0.98 -16.18 24.58
CA ASP A 122 0.05 -16.61 25.53
C ASP A 122 0.72 -15.43 26.26
N GLY A 123 0.21 -14.21 26.07
CA GLY A 123 0.79 -12.98 26.61
C GLY A 123 2.06 -12.51 25.91
N VAL A 124 2.49 -13.18 24.83
CA VAL A 124 3.68 -12.83 24.06
C VAL A 124 3.27 -12.32 22.69
N SER A 125 3.58 -11.05 22.40
CA SER A 125 3.31 -10.51 21.07
C SER A 125 4.08 -11.28 19.98
N PRO A 126 3.41 -11.63 18.87
CA PRO A 126 4.06 -12.26 17.72
C PRO A 126 5.32 -11.50 17.28
N LYS A 127 6.44 -12.23 17.13
CA LYS A 127 7.58 -11.68 16.39
C LYS A 127 7.18 -11.53 14.94
N HIS A 128 7.25 -10.31 14.41
CA HIS A 128 6.85 -10.04 13.05
C HIS A 128 8.06 -9.60 12.21
N ASN A 129 8.60 -10.56 11.46
CA ASN A 129 9.60 -10.38 10.42
C ASN A 129 9.28 -11.39 9.32
N VAL A 130 8.59 -10.93 8.29
CA VAL A 130 8.13 -11.80 7.21
C VAL A 130 8.61 -11.25 5.88
N TRP A 131 8.84 -12.16 4.95
CA TRP A 131 9.00 -11.82 3.56
C TRP A 131 7.63 -11.86 2.92
N LEU A 132 7.18 -10.73 2.40
CA LEU A 132 5.94 -10.67 1.64
C LEU A 132 6.24 -10.62 0.16
N GLU A 133 5.49 -11.44 -0.57
CA GLU A 133 5.39 -11.34 -2.01
C GLU A 133 4.60 -10.07 -2.36
N TRP A 134 5.16 -9.24 -3.23
CA TRP A 134 4.62 -7.90 -3.48
C TRP A 134 4.25 -7.69 -4.95
N VAL A 135 3.01 -7.25 -5.16
CA VAL A 135 2.46 -6.94 -6.50
C VAL A 135 1.96 -5.51 -6.50
N THR A 136 2.51 -4.70 -7.41
CA THR A 136 2.04 -3.34 -7.65
C THR A 136 0.63 -3.39 -8.24
N GLN A 137 -0.30 -2.63 -7.64
CA GLN A 137 -1.67 -2.51 -8.14
C GLN A 137 -1.91 -1.11 -8.68
N VAL A 138 -2.83 -0.98 -9.63
CA VAL A 138 -3.29 0.33 -10.11
C VAL A 138 -4.66 0.60 -9.49
N CYS A 139 -4.82 1.77 -8.90
CA CYS A 139 -6.11 2.24 -8.42
C CYS A 139 -6.99 2.59 -9.61
N GLU A 140 -7.79 1.62 -10.05
CA GLU A 140 -8.88 1.84 -10.99
C GLU A 140 -10.05 2.47 -10.22
N TYR A 141 -10.07 3.81 -10.17
CA TYR A 141 -11.14 4.55 -9.52
C TYR A 141 -12.45 4.38 -10.30
N ASP A 142 -13.36 3.58 -9.75
CA ASP A 142 -14.70 3.39 -10.29
C ASP A 142 -15.76 3.95 -9.32
N VAL A 143 -16.29 5.12 -9.68
CA VAL A 143 -17.36 5.81 -8.93
C VAL A 143 -18.65 4.97 -8.79
N SER A 144 -18.82 3.92 -9.58
CA SER A 144 -20.03 3.07 -9.53
C SER A 144 -20.04 2.08 -8.35
N ARG A 145 -18.88 1.84 -7.71
CA ARG A 145 -18.72 0.87 -6.61
C ARG A 145 -18.97 1.43 -5.20
N ILE A 146 -19.41 2.68 -5.08
CA ILE A 146 -19.67 3.38 -3.81
C ILE A 146 -21.06 3.05 -3.19
N ARG A 147 -21.77 2.05 -3.72
CA ARG A 147 -23.14 1.72 -3.27
C ARG A 147 -23.18 0.69 -2.15
#